data_AF-A0A2A4SEL4-F1
#
_entry.id   AF-A0A2A4SEL4-F1
#
_cell.length_a   1.000
_cell.length_b   1.000
_cell.length_c   1.000
_cell.angle_alpha   90.00
_cell.angle_beta   90.00
_cell.angle_gamma   90.00
#
_symmetry.space_group_name_H-M   'P 1'
#
loop_
_entity.id
_entity.type
_entity.pdbx_description
1 polymer ?
#
loop_
_entity_poly.entity_id
_entity_poly.type
_entity_poly.pdbx_seq_one_letter_code
_entity_poly.pdbx_strand_id
1 'polypeptide(L)'
;MHSDLRQLENIIADTNELLDLAENAQWDKVVELEKLRNSAINNLFTSTPDIEAEKLTVALQFILDKNMILSTYSRSQCDSLQIELSKAGHAHKAINTYLDT
;
A
#
# COMPACT_ATOMS: atom_id res chain seq x y z
N MET A 1 4.95 29.18 2.87
CA MET A 1 4.13 27.97 2.71
C MET A 1 4.19 27.22 4.04
N HIS A 2 3.03 26.91 4.64
CA HIS A 2 2.97 26.16 5.90
C HIS A 2 3.58 24.77 5.71
N SER A 3 4.48 24.38 6.63
CA SER A 3 5.17 23.08 6.60
C SER A 3 4.18 21.92 6.54
N ASP A 4 3.10 22.04 7.30
CA ASP A 4 2.07 21.00 7.45
C ASP A 4 1.27 20.80 6.15
N LEU A 5 0.91 21.88 5.46
CA LEU A 5 0.22 21.79 4.17
C LEU A 5 1.09 21.07 3.13
N ARG A 6 2.38 21.40 3.06
CA ARG A 6 3.31 20.72 2.16
C ARG A 6 3.47 19.24 2.51
N GLN A 7 3.49 18.91 3.80
CA GLN A 7 3.53 17.53 4.26
C GLN A 7 2.26 16.76 3.87
N LEU A 8 1.08 17.39 3.98
CA LEU A 8 -0.19 16.82 3.52
C LEU A 8 -0.19 16.59 2.00
N GLU A 9 0.31 17.55 1.21
CA GLU A 9 0.47 17.42 -0.24
C GLU A 9 1.38 16.23 -0.61
N ASN A 10 2.48 16.05 0.11
CA ASN A 10 3.37 14.89 -0.10
C ASN A 10 2.66 13.56 0.25
N ILE A 11 1.90 13.50 1.34
CA ILE A 11 1.13 12.29 1.71
C ILE A 11 0.11 11.94 0.62
N ILE A 12 -0.52 12.94 0.01
CA ILE A 12 -1.43 12.75 -1.13
C ILE A 12 -0.67 12.21 -2.35
N ALA A 13 0.51 12.76 -2.65
CA ALA A 13 1.35 12.27 -3.74
C ALA A 13 1.78 10.81 -3.52
N ASP A 14 2.29 10.48 -2.33
CA ASP A 14 2.66 9.12 -1.94
C ASP A 14 1.47 8.15 -2.06
N THR A 15 0.25 8.62 -1.72
CA THR A 15 -0.96 7.81 -1.83
C THR A 15 -1.31 7.45 -3.28
N ASN A 16 -1.10 8.38 -4.22
CA ASN A 16 -1.27 8.08 -5.64
C ASN A 16 -0.16 7.16 -6.15
N GLU A 17 1.09 7.40 -5.75
CA GLU A 17 2.21 6.53 -6.15
C GLU A 17 2.03 5.09 -5.64
N LEU A 18 1.50 4.91 -4.42
CA LEU A 18 1.16 3.57 -3.91
C LEU A 18 0.15 2.84 -4.81
N LEU A 19 -0.85 3.55 -5.34
CA LEU A 19 -1.82 2.95 -6.26
C LEU A 19 -1.14 2.53 -7.57
N ASP A 20 -0.34 3.42 -8.15
CA ASP A 20 0.40 3.13 -9.38
C ASP A 20 1.32 1.92 -9.19
N LEU A 21 2.06 1.86 -8.07
CA LEU A 21 2.94 0.74 -7.75
C LEU A 21 2.16 -0.57 -7.56
N ALA A 22 1.00 -0.53 -6.91
CA ALA A 22 0.14 -1.69 -6.71
C ALA A 22 -0.47 -2.19 -8.03
N GLU A 23 -0.93 -1.29 -8.90
CA GLU A 23 -1.42 -1.63 -10.24
C GLU A 23 -0.33 -2.29 -11.11
N ASN A 24 0.93 -1.85 -10.95
CA ASN A 24 2.08 -2.40 -11.65
C ASN A 24 2.75 -3.58 -10.92
N ALA A 25 2.09 -4.15 -9.90
CA ALA A 25 2.56 -5.30 -9.11
C ALA A 25 3.95 -5.11 -8.46
N GLN A 26 4.37 -3.87 -8.20
CA GLN A 26 5.66 -3.54 -7.59
C GLN A 26 5.58 -3.58 -6.05
N TRP A 27 5.15 -4.72 -5.50
CA TRP A 27 4.78 -4.87 -4.09
C TRP A 27 5.89 -4.57 -3.07
N ASP A 28 7.16 -4.86 -3.41
CA ASP A 28 8.28 -4.50 -2.53
C ASP A 28 8.36 -2.98 -2.32
N LYS A 29 8.18 -2.20 -3.40
CA LYS A 29 8.17 -0.73 -3.35
C LYS A 29 6.92 -0.19 -2.66
N VAL A 30 5.76 -0.84 -2.84
CA VAL A 30 4.53 -0.49 -2.11
C VAL A 30 4.79 -0.54 -0.60
N VAL A 31 5.44 -1.61 -0.11
CA VAL A 31 5.75 -1.78 1.31
C VAL A 31 6.75 -0.73 1.82
N GLU A 32 7.76 -0.39 1.03
CA GLU A 32 8.75 0.64 1.40
C GLU A 32 8.13 2.03 1.48
N LEU A 33 7.37 2.42 0.44
CA LEU A 33 6.70 3.72 0.39
C LEU A 33 5.64 3.85 1.49
N GLU A 34 4.91 2.78 1.80
CA GLU A 34 3.90 2.82 2.86
C GLU A 34 4.50 3.10 4.24
N LYS A 35 5.71 2.60 4.53
CA LYS A 35 6.41 2.90 5.79
C LYS A 35 6.76 4.38 5.90
N LEU A 36 7.20 4.99 4.79
CA LEU A 36 7.52 6.42 4.73
C LEU A 36 6.24 7.26 4.90
N ARG A 37 5.19 6.93 4.14
CA ARG A 37 3.88 7.60 4.22
C ARG A 37 3.28 7.53 5.61
N ASN A 38 3.29 6.36 6.25
CA ASN A 38 2.80 6.18 7.62
C ASN A 38 3.57 7.05 8.62
N SER A 39 4.89 7.15 8.47
CA SER A 39 5.72 8.04 9.31
C SER A 39 5.35 9.51 9.09
N ALA A 40 5.12 9.92 7.84
CA ALA A 40 4.70 11.27 7.51
C ALA A 40 3.31 11.61 8.08
N ILE A 41 2.35 10.68 8.03
CA ILE A 41 1.02 10.84 8.64
C ILE A 41 1.15 11.03 10.15
N ASN A 42 1.89 10.14 10.83
CA ASN A 42 2.07 10.24 12.29
C ASN A 42 2.71 11.56 12.70
N ASN A 43 3.72 12.02 11.94
CA ASN A 43 4.36 13.30 12.18
C ASN A 43 3.39 14.48 12.00
N LEU A 44 2.54 14.45 10.96
CA LEU A 44 1.58 15.53 10.69
C LEU A 44 0.58 15.69 11.85
N PHE A 45 0.14 14.58 12.45
CA PHE A 45 -0.85 14.56 13.53
C PHE A 45 -0.23 14.48 14.94
N THR A 46 1.08 14.70 15.07
CA THR A 46 1.73 14.76 16.40
C THR A 46 1.27 15.99 17.20
N SER A 47 0.90 17.06 16.49
CA SER A 47 0.20 18.24 17.02
C SER A 47 -0.98 18.56 16.12
N THR A 48 -1.86 19.47 16.55
CA THR A 48 -2.94 19.98 15.67
C THR A 48 -2.31 20.59 14.41
N PRO A 49 -2.58 20.04 13.21
CA PRO A 49 -1.99 20.56 11.98
C PRO A 49 -2.44 22.00 11.73
N ASP A 50 -1.51 22.85 11.32
CA ASP A 50 -1.79 24.22 10.91
C ASP A 50 -2.29 24.27 9.46
N ILE A 51 -3.50 23.72 9.27
CA ILE A 51 -4.16 23.56 7.97
C ILE A 51 -5.64 23.93 8.14
N GLU A 52 -6.19 24.62 7.15
CA GLU A 52 -7.63 24.91 7.08
C GLU A 52 -8.45 23.61 7.12
N ALA A 53 -9.43 23.56 8.02
CA ALA A 53 -10.20 22.35 8.31
C ALA A 53 -10.89 21.76 7.08
N GLU A 54 -11.39 22.60 6.17
CA GLU A 54 -12.03 22.15 4.92
C GLU A 54 -11.04 21.42 4.01
N LYS A 55 -9.83 21.98 3.82
CA LYS A 55 -8.76 21.35 3.02
C LYS A 55 -8.29 20.04 3.64
N LEU A 56 -8.12 20.02 4.97
CA LEU A 56 -7.74 18.81 5.69
C LEU A 56 -8.80 17.72 5.54
N THR A 57 -10.09 18.08 5.63
CA THR A 57 -11.20 17.13 5.49
C THR A 57 -11.24 16.51 4.10
N VAL A 58 -11.13 17.33 3.04
CA VAL A 58 -11.10 16.85 1.65
C VAL A 58 -9.92 15.92 1.41
N ALA A 59 -8.73 16.29 1.90
CA ALA A 59 -7.53 15.47 1.77
C ALA A 59 -7.65 14.12 2.50
N LEU A 60 -8.19 14.13 3.72
CA LEU A 60 -8.40 12.90 4.49
C LEU A 60 -9.41 11.96 3.82
N GLN A 61 -10.52 12.51 3.30
CA GLN A 61 -11.48 11.70 2.56
C GLN A 61 -10.83 11.06 1.32
N PHE A 62 -10.04 11.84 0.57
CA PHE A 62 -9.30 11.32 -0.57
C PHE A 62 -8.37 10.16 -0.18
N ILE A 63 -7.58 10.34 0.88
CA ILE A 63 -6.64 9.31 1.36
C ILE A 63 -7.40 8.04 1.79
N LEU A 64 -8.53 8.18 2.49
CA LEU A 64 -9.37 7.05 2.90
C LEU A 64 -9.91 6.28 1.70
N ASP A 65 -10.48 6.97 0.71
CA ASP A 65 -11.03 6.35 -0.49
C ASP A 65 -9.94 5.56 -1.25
N LYS A 66 -8.74 6.13 -1.37
CA LYS A 66 -7.61 5.46 -2.02
C LYS A 66 -7.08 4.26 -1.23
N ASN A 67 -7.07 4.34 0.10
CA ASN A 67 -6.67 3.21 0.95
C ASN A 67 -7.63 2.01 0.83
N MET A 68 -8.92 2.25 0.60
CA MET A 68 -9.87 1.17 0.30
C MET A 68 -9.52 0.45 -1.01
N ILE A 69 -9.10 1.18 -2.03
CA ILE A 69 -8.65 0.60 -3.31
C ILE A 69 -7.36 -0.21 -3.10
N LEU A 70 -6.36 0.35 -2.42
CA LEU A 70 -5.11 -0.35 -2.10
C LEU A 70 -5.35 -1.66 -1.34
N SER A 71 -6.28 -1.65 -0.38
CA SER A 71 -6.64 -2.86 0.37
C SER A 71 -7.22 -3.94 -0.53
N THR A 72 -7.98 -3.55 -1.55
CA THR A 72 -8.53 -4.47 -2.56
C THR A 72 -7.42 -5.08 -3.43
N TYR A 73 -6.46 -4.27 -3.88
CA TYR A 73 -5.30 -4.78 -4.62
C TYR A 73 -4.45 -5.72 -3.77
N SER A 74 -4.17 -5.35 -2.52
CA SER A 74 -3.40 -6.19 -1.59
C SER A 74 -4.07 -7.55 -1.38
N ARG A 75 -5.40 -7.56 -1.20
CA ARG A 75 -6.16 -8.80 -1.04
C ARG A 75 -6.05 -9.70 -2.28
N SER A 76 -6.26 -9.12 -3.46
CA SER A 76 -6.13 -9.83 -4.74
C SER A 76 -4.75 -10.46 -4.93
N GLN A 77 -3.69 -9.73 -4.53
CA GLN A 77 -2.32 -10.24 -4.60
C GLN A 77 -2.11 -11.43 -3.64
N CYS A 78 -2.59 -11.33 -2.40
CA CYS A 78 -2.51 -12.43 -1.44
C CYS A 78 -3.20 -13.69 -1.95
N ASP A 79 -4.41 -13.55 -2.50
CA ASP A 79 -5.17 -14.67 -3.06
C ASP A 79 -4.41 -15.29 -4.27
N SER A 80 -3.77 -14.46 -5.10
CA SER A 80 -2.95 -14.91 -6.24
C SER A 80 -1.71 -15.70 -5.78
N LEU A 81 -0.97 -15.19 -4.81
CA LEU A 81 0.20 -15.87 -4.22
C LEU A 81 -0.18 -17.20 -3.57
N GLN A 82 -1.34 -17.27 -2.92
CA GLN A 82 -1.82 -18.51 -2.32
C GLN A 82 -2.07 -19.60 -3.37
N ILE A 83 -2.63 -19.22 -4.53
CA ILE A 83 -2.83 -20.14 -5.66
C ILE A 83 -1.49 -20.62 -6.22
N GLU A 84 -0.51 -19.73 -6.39
CA GLU A 84 0.83 -20.07 -6.89
C GLU A 84 1.57 -21.03 -5.95
N LEU A 85 1.55 -20.75 -4.65
CA LEU A 85 2.15 -21.61 -3.63
C LEU A 85 1.52 -23.02 -3.62
N SER A 86 0.19 -23.10 -3.77
CA SER A 86 -0.50 -24.38 -3.88
C SER A 86 -0.03 -25.18 -5.10
N LYS A 87 0.06 -24.53 -6.27
CA LYS A 87 0.57 -25.17 -7.51
C LYS A 87 2.02 -25.65 -7.36
N ALA A 88 2.89 -24.82 -6.79
CA ALA A 88 4.28 -25.19 -6.53
C ALA A 88 4.39 -26.37 -5.55
N GLY A 89 3.56 -26.41 -4.51
CA GLY A 89 3.49 -27.53 -3.57
C GLY A 89 3.05 -28.84 -4.25
N HIS A 90 2.06 -28.77 -5.15
CA HIS A 90 1.64 -29.93 -5.95
C HIS A 90 2.74 -30.41 -6.91
N ALA A 91 3.43 -29.49 -7.58
CA ALA A 91 4.55 -29.83 -8.47
C ALA A 91 5.69 -30.51 -7.73
N HIS A 92 6.10 -29.99 -6.57
CA HIS A 92 7.13 -30.63 -5.74
C HIS A 92 6.75 -32.04 -5.29
N LYS A 93 5.49 -32.26 -4.87
CA LYS A 93 5.00 -33.60 -4.52
C LYS A 93 5.08 -34.57 -5.70
N ALA A 94 4.67 -34.13 -6.88
CA ALA A 94 4.76 -34.93 -8.10
C ALA A 94 6.21 -35.30 -8.44
N ILE A 95 7.15 -34.34 -8.39
CA ILE A 95 8.57 -34.58 -8.66
C ILE A 95 9.17 -35.60 -7.69
N ASN A 96 8.92 -35.45 -6.38
CA ASN A 96 9.42 -36.42 -5.40
C ASN A 96 8.85 -37.82 -5.64
N THR A 97 7.59 -37.93 -6.04
CA THR A 97 6.97 -39.23 -6.34
C THR A 97 7.66 -39.93 -7.53
N TYR A 98 8.18 -39.18 -8.50
CA TYR A 98 8.96 -39.73 -9.63
C TYR A 98 10.43 -40.02 -9.29
N LEU A 99 11.03 -39.30 -8.33
CA LEU A 99 12.42 -39.53 -7.91
C LEU A 99 12.56 -40.65 -6.87
N ASP A 100 11.49 -40.95 -6.12
CA ASP A 100 11.45 -42.03 -5.12
C ASP A 100 11.08 -43.41 -5.73
N THR A 101 10.84 -43.49 -7.05
CA THR A 101 10.66 -44.73 -7.84
C THR A 101 11.90 -45.07 -8.63
#